data_AF-A0A7V9JL60-F1
#
_entry.id   AF-A0A7V9JL60-F1
#
_cell.length_a   1.000
_cell.length_b   1.000
_cell.length_c   1.000
_cell.angle_alpha   90.00
_cell.angle_beta   90.00
_cell.angle_gamma   90.00
#
_symmetry.space_group_name_H-M   'P 1'
#
loop_
_entity.id
_entity.type
_entity.pdbx_description
1 polymer ?
#
loop_
_entity_poly.entity_id
_entity_poly.type
_entity_poly.pdbx_seq_one_letter_code
_entity_poly.pdbx_strand_id
1 'polypeptide(L)' 'MARSGDLAYSTGTYAFANPPIDKGKFVDVWKKQADGSWKAVIDIFNSDLPVTPPAK' A
#
# COMPACT_ATOMS: atom_id res chain seq x y z
N MET A 1 8.83 -12.98 16.98
CA MET A 1 8.07 -13.98 16.21
C MET A 1 6.63 -13.51 16.10
N ALA A 2 6.04 -13.46 14.91
CA ALA A 2 4.61 -13.22 14.76
C ALA A 2 3.85 -14.50 15.16
N ARG A 3 2.82 -14.40 16.01
CA ARG A 3 1.90 -15.52 16.24
C ARG A 3 0.92 -15.55 15.05
N SER A 4 0.58 -16.75 14.59
CA SER A 4 -0.43 -16.92 13.54
C SER A 4 -1.72 -16.20 13.97
N GLY A 5 -2.24 -15.29 13.13
CA GLY A 5 -3.46 -14.51 13.39
C GLY A 5 -3.27 -13.03 13.74
N ASP A 6 -2.05 -12.57 14.06
CA ASP A 6 -1.77 -11.15 14.39
C ASP A 6 -1.33 -10.32 13.18
N LEU A 7 -1.19 -10.95 12.01
CA LEU A 7 -0.83 -10.31 10.75
C LEU A 7 -1.89 -10.59 9.68
N ALA A 8 -2.15 -9.58 8.86
CA ALA A 8 -2.97 -9.68 7.66
C ALA A 8 -2.31 -8.90 6.53
N TYR A 9 -2.68 -9.18 5.28
CA TYR A 9 -2.29 -8.38 4.14
C TYR A 9 -3.51 -8.02 3.29
N SER A 10 -3.47 -6.87 2.65
CA SER A 10 -4.43 -6.45 1.63
C SER A 10 -3.69 -6.05 0.37
N THR A 11 -4.28 -6.36 -0.78
CA THR A 11 -3.79 -5.88 -2.08
C THR A 11 -4.95 -5.26 -2.83
N GLY A 12 -4.65 -4.36 -3.76
CA GLY A 12 -5.68 -3.73 -4.57
C GLY A 12 -5.11 -2.73 -5.56
N THR A 13 -6.01 -1.97 -6.16
CA THR A 13 -5.70 -0.86 -7.05
C THR A 13 -6.10 0.47 -6.41
N TYR A 14 -5.43 1.55 -6.82
CA TYR A 14 -5.76 2.92 -6.43
C TYR A 14 -5.93 3.81 -7.66
N ALA A 15 -6.65 4.92 -7.49
CA ALA A 15 -6.76 6.00 -8.46
C ALA A 15 -6.79 7.35 -7.74
N PHE A 16 -5.87 8.24 -8.12
CA PHE A 16 -5.83 9.63 -7.67
C PHE A 16 -6.35 10.53 -8.78
N ALA A 17 -7.45 11.24 -8.50
CA ALA A 17 -8.07 12.17 -9.45
C ALA A 17 -7.45 13.58 -9.40
N ASN A 18 -6.68 13.88 -8.35
CA ASN A 18 -6.01 15.17 -8.16
C ASN A 18 -4.52 15.02 -8.46
N PRO A 19 -3.82 16.07 -8.95
CA PRO A 19 -2.39 16.03 -9.23
C PRO A 19 -1.53 15.51 -8.07
N PRO A 20 -0.60 14.56 -8.31
CA PRO A 20 -0.41 13.88 -9.59
C PRO A 20 -1.58 12.94 -9.89
N ILE A 21 -2.21 13.14 -11.05
CA ILE A 21 -3.23 12.20 -11.55
C ILE A 21 -2.50 10.88 -11.77
N ASP A 22 -2.91 9.86 -11.05
CA ASP A 22 -2.19 8.60 -11.02
C ASP A 22 -3.14 7.43 -10.78
N LYS A 23 -2.70 6.25 -11.17
CA LYS A 23 -3.37 5.00 -10.83
C LYS A 23 -2.31 3.92 -10.70
N GLY A 24 -2.60 2.91 -9.89
CA GLY A 24 -1.68 1.81 -9.72
C GLY A 24 -2.19 0.75 -8.79
N LYS A 25 -1.25 0.07 -8.14
CA LYS A 25 -1.48 -1.08 -7.27
C LYS A 25 -0.70 -0.95 -5.97
N PHE A 26 -1.24 -1.54 -4.93
CA PHE A 26 -0.66 -1.50 -3.58
C PHE A 26 -0.69 -2.87 -2.90
N VAL A 27 0.15 -2.99 -1.86
CA VAL A 27 0.14 -4.06 -0.87
C VAL A 27 0.35 -3.43 0.49
N ASP A 28 -0.57 -3.73 1.42
CA ASP A 28 -0.41 -3.36 2.83
C ASP A 28 -0.27 -4.60 3.68
N VAL A 29 0.58 -4.51 4.71
CA VAL A 29 0.62 -5.47 5.81
C VAL A 29 0.08 -4.79 7.06
N TRP A 30 -0.85 -5.47 7.70
CA TRP A 30 -1.53 -5.02 8.90
C TRP A 30 -1.09 -5.86 10.09
N LYS A 31 -0.96 -5.22 11.25
CA LYS A 31 -0.71 -5.89 12.52
C LYS A 31 -1.79 -5.57 13.54
N LYS A 32 -2.32 -6.59 14.18
CA LYS A 32 -3.23 -6.45 15.31
C LYS A 32 -2.46 -5.93 16.53
N GLN A 33 -2.98 -4.88 17.14
CA GLN A 33 -2.42 -4.26 18.34
C GLN A 33 -2.95 -4.97 19.60
N ALA A 34 -2.35 -4.67 20.76
CA ALA A 34 -2.75 -5.27 22.03
C ALA A 34 -4.21 -4.95 22.42
N ASP A 35 -4.72 -3.79 22.00
CA ASP A 35 -6.11 -3.36 22.17
C ASP A 35 -7.09 -4.00 21.14
N GLY A 36 -6.56 -4.83 20.23
CA GLY A 36 -7.33 -5.51 19.19
C GLY A 36 -7.55 -4.69 17.91
N SER A 37 -7.12 -3.42 17.87
CA SER A 37 -7.16 -2.61 16.65
C SER A 37 -6.17 -3.11 15.60
N TRP A 38 -6.42 -2.79 14.33
CA TRP A 38 -5.50 -3.07 13.24
C TRP A 38 -4.80 -1.80 12.80
N LYS A 39 -3.48 -1.87 12.59
CA LYS A 39 -2.69 -0.77 12.01
C LYS A 39 -1.85 -1.30 10.86
N ALA A 40 -1.77 -0.54 9.78
CA ALA A 40 -0.81 -0.79 8.72
C ALA A 40 0.60 -0.62 9.30
N VAL A 41 1.46 -1.60 9.06
CA VAL A 41 2.87 -1.62 9.48
C VAL A 41 3.83 -1.61 8.30
N ILE A 42 3.34 -1.98 7.11
CA ILE A 42 4.02 -1.84 5.83
C ILE A 42 2.96 -1.41 4.83
N ASP A 43 3.26 -0.39 4.05
CA ASP A 43 2.49 0.06 2.88
C ASP A 43 3.51 0.25 1.76
N ILE A 44 3.24 -0.39 0.61
CA ILE A 44 3.97 -0.15 -0.62
C ILE A 44 3.00 -0.08 -1.79
N PHE A 45 3.23 0.87 -2.68
CA PHE A 45 2.50 1.01 -3.92
C PHE A 45 3.43 1.37 -5.07
N ASN A 46 2.96 1.17 -6.29
CA ASN A 46 3.63 1.69 -7.49
C ASN A 46 2.60 2.15 -8.51
N SER A 47 3.03 3.10 -9.35
CA SER A 47 2.23 3.64 -10.45
C SER A 47 2.19 2.67 -11.62
N ASP A 48 1.03 2.58 -12.27
CA ASP A 48 0.85 1.92 -13.57
C ASP A 48 1.13 2.88 -14.73
N LEU A 49 1.38 4.17 -14.46
CA LEU A 49 1.78 5.13 -15.48
C LEU A 49 3.21 4.83 -15.94
N PRO A 50 3.51 5.05 -17.24
CA PRO A 50 4.87 4.95 -17.73
C PRO A 50 5.78 5.94 -17.00
N VAL A 51 7.01 5.52 -16.68
CA VAL A 51 8.04 6.43 -16.20
C VAL A 51 8.30 7.47 -17.29
N THR A 52 8.14 8.75 -16.97
CA THR A 52 8.55 9.83 -17.87
C THR A 52 10.08 9.82 -17.98
N PRO A 53 10.65 9.82 -19.20
CA PRO A 53 12.09 9.95 -19.35
C PRO A 53 12.57 11.25 -18.70
N PRO A 54 13.76 11.27 -18.07
CA PRO A 54 14.33 12.51 -17.57
C PRO A 54 14.50 13.51 -18.71
N ALA A 55 14.26 14.79 -18.43
CA ALA A 55 14.54 15.85 -19.39
C ALA A 55 16.04 15.88 -19.73
N LYS A 56 16.36 16.18 -20.99
CA LYS A 56 17.73 16.29 -21.50
C LYS A 56 18.46 17.49 -20.90
#